data_AF-A0A290HST2-F1
#
_entry.id   AF-A0A290HST2-F1
#
_cell.length_a   1.000
_cell.length_b   1.000
_cell.length_c   1.000
_cell.angle_alpha   90.00
_cell.angle_beta   90.00
_cell.angle_gamma   90.00
#
_symmetry.space_group_name_H-M   'P 1'
#
loop_
_entity.id
_entity.type
_entity.pdbx_description
1 polymer ?
#
loop_
_entity_poly.entity_id
_entity_poly.type
_entity_poly.pdbx_seq_one_letter_code
_entity_poly.pdbx_strand_id
1 'polypeptide(L)'
;MGQTLIKNKLGAKTSSFNLPCDDTVASAFCASFLEGEYVGYALNSTTGTDTPSPYNLVNVVISNTLGLKTYLSMAVKSNKSEDEIYTALTGLTFNGVKADNISIISMRSVA
;
A
#
# COMPACT_ATOMS: atom_id res chain seq x y z
N MET A 1 -20.04 2.28 3.06
CA MET A 1 -19.37 1.78 4.27
C MET A 1 -17.98 2.37 4.28
N GLY A 2 -17.67 3.22 5.27
CA GLY A 2 -16.32 3.80 5.39
C GLY A 2 -15.31 2.71 5.77
N GLN A 3 -14.12 2.77 5.19
CA GLN A 3 -12.97 2.02 5.67
C GLN A 3 -11.89 3.06 5.96
N THR A 4 -11.49 3.15 7.23
CA THR A 4 -10.42 4.04 7.67
C THR A 4 -9.26 3.19 8.15
N LEU A 5 -8.10 3.31 7.50
CA LEU A 5 -6.86 2.69 7.94
C LEU A 5 -6.24 3.59 9.02
N ILE A 6 -6.04 3.03 10.21
CA ILE A 6 -5.35 3.72 11.30
C ILE A 6 -3.90 3.25 11.35
N LYS A 7 -2.97 4.20 11.36
CA LYS A 7 -1.58 3.96 11.77
C LYS A 7 -1.38 4.55 13.16
N ASN A 8 -1.17 3.71 14.16
CA ASN A 8 -0.86 4.13 15.52
C ASN A 8 0.62 3.87 15.85
N LYS A 9 1.31 4.90 16.35
CA LYS A 9 2.73 4.86 16.70
C LYS A 9 2.89 5.04 18.21
N LEU A 10 3.48 4.01 18.82
CA LEU A 10 3.85 3.95 20.23
C LEU A 10 5.37 3.87 20.34
N GLY A 11 6.02 5.02 20.57
CA GLY A 11 7.47 5.12 20.57
C GLY A 11 8.08 4.72 19.22
N ALA A 12 8.84 3.62 19.20
CA ALA A 12 9.48 3.07 18.00
C ALA A 12 8.63 2.04 17.23
N LYS A 13 7.46 1.66 17.74
CA LYS A 13 6.59 0.66 17.11
C LYS A 13 5.41 1.34 16.43
N THR A 14 5.17 0.98 15.18
CA THR A 14 3.97 1.40 14.43
C THR A 14 3.09 0.19 14.17
N SER A 15 1.84 0.25 14.62
CA SER A 15 0.80 -0.73 14.34
C SER A 15 -0.20 -0.16 13.33
N SER A 16 -0.75 -1.02 12.47
CA SER A 16 -1.71 -0.60 11.45
C SER A 16 -2.94 -1.52 11.50
N PHE A 17 -4.13 -0.93 11.55
CA PHE A 17 -5.39 -1.68 11.57
C PHE A 17 -6.52 -0.90 10.90
N ASN A 18 -7.52 -1.60 10.40
CA ASN A 18 -8.65 -1.02 9.67
C ASN A 18 -9.88 -0.94 10.57
N LEU A 19 -10.58 0.20 10.53
CA LEU A 19 -11.88 0.37 11.15
C LEU A 19 -12.96 0.50 10.07
N PRO A 20 -14.04 -0.30 10.12
CA PRO A 20 -15.13 -0.25 9.14
C PRO A 20 -16.13 0.89 9.45
N CYS A 21 -15.62 2.11 9.65
CA CYS A 21 -16.40 3.30 9.92
C CYS A 21 -15.86 4.50 9.14
N ASP A 22 -16.58 5.61 9.16
CA ASP A 22 -16.10 6.88 8.61
C ASP A 22 -14.97 7.49 9.47
N ASP A 23 -14.33 8.53 8.94
CA ASP A 23 -13.19 9.19 9.57
C ASP A 23 -13.54 9.86 10.91
N THR A 24 -14.78 10.34 11.05
CA THR A 24 -15.23 11.04 12.26
C THR A 24 -15.34 10.06 13.43
N VAL A 25 -16.00 8.92 13.20
CA VAL A 25 -16.12 7.85 14.20
C VAL A 25 -14.75 7.22 14.49
N ALA A 26 -13.93 7.00 13.47
CA ALA A 26 -12.58 6.46 13.63
C ALA A 26 -11.70 7.38 14.49
N SER A 27 -11.73 8.69 14.24
CA SER A 27 -10.97 9.68 15.01
C SER A 27 -11.43 9.75 16.47
N ALA A 28 -12.74 9.71 16.72
CA ALA A 28 -13.29 9.68 18.08
C ALA A 28 -12.86 8.42 18.85
N PHE A 29 -12.86 7.25 18.20
CA PHE A 29 -12.34 6.02 18.79
C PHE A 29 -10.84 6.13 19.10
N CYS A 30 -10.05 6.63 18.15
CA CYS A 30 -8.60 6.78 18.35
C CYS A 30 -8.30 7.71 19.54
N ALA A 31 -8.97 8.85 19.63
CA ALA A 31 -8.81 9.79 20.73
C ALA A 31 -9.22 9.21 22.10
N SER A 32 -10.20 8.30 22.13
CA SER A 32 -10.72 7.74 23.38
C SER A 32 -10.00 6.46 23.84
N PHE A 33 -9.36 5.71 22.92
CA PHE A 33 -8.88 4.35 23.21
C PHE A 33 -7.41 4.11 22.83
N LEU A 34 -6.78 4.98 22.03
CA LEU A 34 -5.40 4.79 21.60
C LEU A 34 -4.47 5.73 22.34
N GLU A 35 -3.40 5.14 22.86
CA GLU A 35 -2.22 5.86 23.31
C GLU A 35 -1.26 6.07 22.14
N GLY A 36 -0.53 7.19 22.15
CA GLY A 36 0.49 7.52 21.16
C GLY A 36 0.04 8.48 20.04
N GLU A 37 0.84 8.53 18.98
CA GLU A 37 0.55 9.35 17.79
C GLU A 37 -0.21 8.49 16.77
N TYR A 38 -1.38 8.95 16.32
CA TYR A 38 -2.16 8.24 15.31
C TYR A 38 -2.49 9.11 14.10
N VAL A 39 -2.57 8.48 12.93
CA VAL A 39 -3.04 9.09 11.68
C VAL A 39 -4.09 8.16 11.07
N GLY A 40 -5.27 8.72 10.78
CA GLY A 40 -6.32 8.06 10.02
C GLY A 40 -6.19 8.35 8.53
N TYR A 41 -6.34 7.31 7.71
CA TYR A 41 -6.45 7.42 6.26
C TYR A 41 -7.85 6.96 5.86
N ALA A 42 -8.74 7.94 5.69
CA ALA A 42 -10.11 7.71 5.23
C ALA A 42 -10.14 7.40 3.74
N LEU A 43 -11.06 6.52 3.35
CA LEU A 43 -11.39 6.26 1.95
C LEU A 43 -12.00 7.54 1.32
N ASN A 44 -11.22 8.27 0.53
CA ASN A 44 -11.69 9.49 -0.15
C ASN A 44 -12.59 9.19 -1.35
N SER A 45 -12.29 8.12 -2.10
CA SER A 45 -13.08 7.71 -3.25
C SER A 45 -12.83 6.25 -3.60
N THR A 46 -13.87 5.62 -4.15
CA THR A 46 -13.77 4.32 -4.82
C THR A 46 -13.87 4.56 -6.32
N THR A 47 -12.83 4.16 -7.05
CA THR A 47 -12.79 4.20 -8.50
C THR A 47 -12.45 2.81 -9.03
N GLY A 48 -13.22 2.32 -9.99
CA GLY A 48 -13.12 0.96 -10.52
C GLY A 48 -14.37 0.13 -10.23
N THR A 49 -14.34 -1.13 -10.64
CA THR A 49 -15.44 -2.08 -10.49
C THR A 49 -14.98 -3.26 -9.65
N ASP A 50 -15.80 -3.72 -8.71
CA ASP A 50 -15.57 -4.97 -7.95
C ASP A 50 -16.01 -6.21 -8.75
N THR A 51 -15.90 -6.13 -10.07
CA THR A 51 -16.18 -7.25 -10.98
C THR A 51 -14.89 -8.04 -11.15
N PRO A 52 -14.89 -9.36 -10.88
CA PRO A 52 -13.70 -10.18 -11.06
C PRO A 52 -13.22 -10.04 -12.51
N SER A 53 -12.06 -9.43 -12.67
CA SER A 53 -11.37 -9.27 -13.93
C SER A 53 -10.01 -9.92 -13.80
N PRO A 54 -9.49 -10.55 -14.85
CA PRO A 54 -8.17 -11.16 -14.80
C PRO A 54 -7.11 -10.11 -14.43
N TYR A 55 -6.23 -10.46 -13.50
CA TYR A 55 -5.17 -9.60 -12.98
C TYR A 55 -3.87 -10.38 -12.83
N ASN A 56 -2.75 -9.68 -12.77
CA ASN A 56 -1.45 -10.26 -12.51
C ASN A 56 -1.01 -9.93 -11.07
N LEU A 57 -0.74 -10.94 -10.25
CA LEU A 57 -0.04 -10.77 -8.98
C LEU A 57 1.45 -10.61 -9.25
N VAL A 58 1.99 -9.45 -8.89
CA VAL A 58 3.38 -9.08 -9.12
C VAL A 58 4.07 -8.85 -7.78
N ASN A 59 5.18 -9.54 -7.57
CA ASN A 59 6.10 -9.28 -6.46
C ASN A 59 7.34 -8.59 -7.01
N VAL A 60 7.68 -7.43 -6.46
CA VAL A 60 8.85 -6.66 -6.85
C VAL A 60 9.77 -6.44 -5.66
N VAL A 61 11.08 -6.49 -5.92
CA VAL A 61 12.10 -5.90 -5.03
C VAL A 61 12.42 -4.52 -5.57
N ILE A 62 12.44 -3.57 -4.67
CA ILE A 62 12.96 -2.23 -4.92
C ILE A 62 14.22 -2.07 -4.09
N SER A 63 15.28 -1.57 -4.70
CA SER A 63 16.55 -1.28 -4.04
C SER A 63 17.06 0.11 -4.38
N ASN A 64 17.63 0.79 -3.38
CA ASN A 64 18.27 2.09 -3.58
C ASN A 64 19.80 1.94 -3.69
N THR A 65 20.46 3.03 -4.05
CA THR A 65 21.92 3.13 -4.16
C THR A 65 22.66 2.88 -2.84
N LEU A 66 21.97 3.00 -1.70
CA LEU A 66 22.50 2.72 -0.36
C LEU A 66 22.38 1.22 0.03
N GLY A 67 21.89 0.37 -0.86
CA GLY A 67 21.74 -1.07 -0.63
C GLY A 67 20.52 -1.47 0.22
N LEU A 68 19.64 -0.52 0.58
CA LEU A 68 18.38 -0.81 1.25
C LEU A 68 17.41 -1.44 0.25
N LYS A 69 16.65 -2.43 0.71
CA LYS A 69 15.67 -3.16 -0.09
C LYS A 69 14.29 -3.12 0.54
N THR A 70 13.26 -3.00 -0.28
CA THR A 70 11.87 -3.17 0.12
C THR A 70 11.17 -4.10 -0.86
N TYR A 71 10.21 -4.87 -0.35
CA TYR A 71 9.40 -5.79 -1.13
C TYR A 71 7.99 -5.24 -1.25
N LEU A 72 7.41 -5.37 -2.44
CA LEU A 72 6.07 -4.90 -2.72
C LEU A 72 5.32 -5.97 -3.51
N SER A 73 4.15 -6.33 -3.00
CA SER A 73 3.24 -7.30 -3.61
C SER A 73 1.99 -6.56 -4.05
N MET A 74 1.63 -6.66 -5.34
CA MET A 74 0.50 -5.92 -5.89
C MET A 74 -0.28 -6.71 -6.94
N ALA A 75 -1.57 -6.42 -7.04
CA ALA A 75 -2.42 -6.85 -8.15
C ALA A 75 -2.39 -5.78 -9.25
N VAL A 76 -1.87 -6.14 -10.42
CA VAL A 76 -1.76 -5.29 -11.60
C VAL A 76 -2.78 -5.73 -12.63
N LYS A 77 -3.32 -4.79 -13.42
CA LYS A 77 -4.20 -5.13 -14.56
C LYS A 77 -3.49 -6.14 -15.49
N SER A 78 -4.22 -7.15 -15.95
CA SER A 78 -3.68 -8.23 -16.80
C SER A 78 -3.06 -7.76 -18.11
N ASN A 79 -3.46 -6.58 -18.61
CA ASN A 79 -2.96 -6.01 -19.84
C ASN A 79 -1.68 -5.17 -19.69
N LYS A 80 -1.05 -5.15 -18.50
CA LYS A 80 0.19 -4.40 -18.26
C LYS A 80 1.41 -5.28 -18.39
N SER A 81 2.38 -4.81 -19.18
CA SER A 81 3.68 -5.45 -19.33
C SER A 81 4.62 -5.12 -18.18
N GLU A 82 5.72 -5.87 -18.09
CA GLU A 82 6.79 -5.60 -17.12
C GLU A 82 7.39 -4.20 -17.29
N ASP A 83 7.65 -3.75 -18.54
CA ASP A 83 8.18 -2.41 -18.82
C ASP A 83 7.27 -1.28 -18.33
N GLU A 84 5.95 -1.46 -18.48
CA GLU A 84 4.98 -0.49 -17.96
C GLU A 84 4.99 -0.46 -16.42
N ILE A 85 5.18 -1.60 -15.77
CA ILE A 85 5.30 -1.70 -14.31
C ILE A 85 6.59 -1.02 -13.82
N TYR A 86 7.72 -1.28 -14.48
CA TYR A 86 8.99 -0.62 -14.16
C TYR A 86 8.89 0.90 -14.31
N THR A 87 8.30 1.36 -15.42
CA THR A 87 8.10 2.79 -15.68
C THR A 87 7.22 3.44 -14.62
N ALA A 88 6.13 2.78 -14.21
CA ALA A 88 5.22 3.31 -13.19
C ALA A 88 5.84 3.37 -11.79
N LEU A 89 6.76 2.46 -11.47
CA LEU A 89 7.43 2.40 -10.17
C LEU A 89 8.65 3.33 -10.09
N THR A 90 9.29 3.62 -11.21
CA THR A 90 10.53 4.40 -11.26
C THR A 90 10.35 5.78 -10.63
N GLY A 91 11.25 6.15 -9.72
CA GLY A 91 11.24 7.46 -9.06
C GLY A 91 10.28 7.58 -7.86
N LEU A 92 9.41 6.59 -7.62
CA LEU A 92 8.60 6.54 -6.40
C LEU A 92 9.45 6.11 -5.20
N THR A 93 9.03 6.49 -4.00
CA THR A 93 9.72 6.10 -2.75
C THR A 93 8.78 5.26 -1.90
N PHE A 94 9.19 4.03 -1.61
CA PHE A 94 8.44 3.08 -0.78
C PHE A 94 9.25 2.74 0.45
N ASN A 95 8.67 2.92 1.65
CA ASN A 95 9.34 2.65 2.91
C ASN A 95 10.74 3.32 3.03
N GLY A 96 10.87 4.55 2.51
CA GLY A 96 12.15 5.29 2.49
C GLY A 96 13.17 4.80 1.44
N VAL A 97 12.82 3.79 0.64
CA VAL A 97 13.65 3.27 -0.46
C VAL A 97 13.14 3.85 -1.78
N LYS A 98 13.98 4.66 -2.44
CA LYS A 98 13.69 5.16 -3.78
C LYS A 98 13.80 4.03 -4.79
N ALA A 99 12.82 3.95 -5.68
CA ALA A 99 12.74 2.99 -6.75
C ALA A 99 13.66 3.34 -7.92
N ASP A 100 14.97 3.31 -7.65
CA ASP A 100 16.02 3.50 -8.64
C ASP A 100 16.41 2.17 -9.31
N ASN A 101 16.40 1.07 -8.55
CA ASN A 101 16.62 -0.28 -9.07
C ASN A 101 15.44 -1.18 -8.68
N ILE A 102 14.66 -1.58 -9.67
CA ILE A 102 13.47 -2.41 -9.49
C ILE A 102 13.73 -3.77 -10.15
N SER A 103 13.28 -4.84 -9.52
CA SER A 103 13.34 -6.19 -10.08
C SER A 103 12.05 -6.94 -9.78
N ILE A 104 11.38 -7.42 -10.82
CA ILE A 104 10.22 -8.30 -10.66
C ILE A 104 10.72 -9.70 -10.29
N ILE A 105 10.28 -10.21 -9.14
CA ILE A 105 10.64 -11.54 -8.62
C ILE A 105 9.71 -12.59 -9.19
N SER A 106 8.43 -12.26 -9.28
CA SER A 106 7.40 -13.17 -9.76
C SER A 106 6.25 -12.38 -10.33
N MET A 107 5.75 -12.81 -11.49
CA MET A 107 4.49 -12.38 -12.06
C MET A 107 3.63 -13.61 -12.30
N ARG A 108 2.44 -13.65 -11.67
CA ARG A 108 1.48 -14.73 -11.85
C ARG A 108 0.17 -14.16 -12.33
N SER A 109 -0.34 -14.67 -13.45
CA SER A 109 -1.70 -14.35 -13.88
C SER A 109 -2.73 -15.10 -13.04
N VAL A 110 -3.76 -14.37 -12.62
CA VAL A 110 -4.94 -14.87 -11.89
C VAL A 110 -6.15 -14.50 -12.73
N ALA A 111 -6.83 -15.52 -13.25
CA ALA A 111 -8.06 -15.41 -14.03
C ALA A 111 -9.29 -15.49 -13.11
#